data_AF-A0A357FXS2-F1
#
_entry.id   AF-A0A357FXS2-F1
#
_cell.length_a   1.000
_cell.length_b   1.000
_cell.length_c   1.000
_cell.angle_alpha   90.00
_cell.angle_beta   90.00
_cell.angle_gamma   90.00
#
_symmetry.space_group_name_H-M   'P 1'
#
loop_
_entity.id
_entity.type
_entity.pdbx_description
1 polymer ?
#
loop_
_entity_poly.entity_id
_entity_poly.type
_entity_poly.pdbx_seq_one_letter_code
_entity_poly.pdbx_strand_id
1 'polypeptide(L)'
;MWAIPAIHGEIDRLAAIHDALLDQIAPGDRIIYLGNYIGYGDRAVECIDEILAFRRLVLAQPAMMAHDIVYLRGTQEEMWQKLLQLPFAPNPADILLWMLGNGLSGTLYAYGLSPHDGIEACRMGVMGLTKWTAKIREAVRQHPGHEIFGTQLLRAAHTDTMSEYPMLFVHAGLDSQKNLNDQHDNFWWAGRQFEAIDAPYDPFCKVVRGYDPDHRGLKM
;
A
#
# COMPACT_ATOMS: atom_id res chain seq x y z
N MET A 1 -4.51 13.28 14.20
CA MET A 1 -3.85 12.54 13.08
C MET A 1 -3.69 11.09 13.50
N TRP A 2 -4.26 10.17 12.74
CA TRP A 2 -4.23 8.73 12.98
C TRP A 2 -3.46 8.05 11.86
N ALA A 3 -2.42 7.27 12.19
CA ALA A 3 -1.60 6.59 11.20
C ALA A 3 -1.77 5.07 11.33
N ILE A 4 -2.28 4.42 10.29
CA ILE A 4 -2.51 2.98 10.23
C ILE A 4 -1.32 2.35 9.47
N PRO A 5 -0.56 1.45 10.12
CA PRO A 5 0.63 0.82 9.52
C PRO A 5 0.26 -0.23 8.46
N ALA A 6 1.26 -0.94 7.95
CA ALA A 6 1.04 -2.04 7.02
C ALA A 6 0.06 -3.11 7.56
N ILE A 7 -0.81 -3.61 6.68
CA ILE A 7 -1.92 -4.52 7.02
C ILE A 7 -1.64 -5.95 6.55
N HIS A 8 -1.08 -6.12 5.34
CA HIS A 8 -0.68 -7.41 4.79
C HIS A 8 -1.78 -8.49 4.79
N GLY A 9 -3.03 -8.10 4.50
CA GLY A 9 -4.15 -9.04 4.51
C GLY A 9 -4.66 -9.44 5.91
N GLU A 10 -4.15 -8.86 7.00
CA GLU A 10 -4.56 -9.15 8.38
C GLU A 10 -5.86 -8.43 8.77
N ILE A 11 -6.96 -8.84 8.14
CA ILE A 11 -8.29 -8.22 8.30
C ILE A 11 -8.79 -8.19 9.74
N ASP A 12 -8.58 -9.23 10.55
CA ASP A 12 -9.09 -9.25 11.93
C ASP A 12 -8.39 -8.19 12.80
N ARG A 13 -7.10 -7.94 12.54
CA ARG A 13 -6.34 -6.86 13.19
C ARG A 13 -6.78 -5.50 12.69
N LEU A 14 -7.05 -5.38 11.38
CA LEU A 14 -7.55 -4.15 10.78
C LEU A 14 -8.90 -3.75 11.37
N ALA A 15 -9.84 -4.69 11.45
CA ALA A 15 -11.16 -4.46 12.03
C ALA A 15 -11.05 -3.98 13.49
N ALA A 16 -10.20 -4.61 14.30
CA ALA A 16 -9.96 -4.18 15.68
C ALA A 16 -9.40 -2.74 15.77
N ILE A 17 -8.52 -2.35 14.84
CA ILE A 17 -8.04 -0.96 14.77
C ILE A 17 -9.17 -0.01 14.37
N HIS A 18 -9.98 -0.38 13.39
CA HIS A 18 -11.10 0.43 12.93
C HIS A 18 -12.15 0.64 14.02
N ASP A 19 -12.53 -0.41 14.75
CA ASP A 19 -13.46 -0.32 15.87
C ASP A 19 -12.94 0.68 16.92
N ALA A 20 -11.67 0.53 17.32
CA ALA A 20 -11.06 1.42 18.32
C ALA A 20 -10.91 2.87 17.84
N LEU A 21 -10.67 3.09 16.53
CA LEU A 21 -10.55 4.42 15.94
C LEU A 21 -11.91 5.10 15.79
N LEU A 22 -12.96 4.34 15.43
CA LEU A 22 -14.29 4.90 15.17
C LEU A 22 -14.87 5.57 16.42
N ASP A 23 -14.58 5.02 17.60
CA ASP A 23 -14.99 5.55 18.89
C ASP A 23 -14.27 6.85 19.29
N GLN A 24 -13.13 7.15 18.66
CA GLN A 24 -12.25 8.25 19.06
C GLN A 24 -12.14 9.37 18.03
N ILE A 25 -12.48 9.10 16.76
CA ILE A 25 -12.32 10.07 15.69
C ILE A 25 -13.24 11.27 15.90
N ALA A 26 -12.68 12.46 15.76
CA ALA A 26 -13.40 13.72 15.92
C ALA A 26 -13.26 14.61 14.69
N PRO A 27 -14.17 15.58 14.48
CA PRO A 27 -14.03 16.57 13.42
C PRO A 27 -12.66 17.26 13.43
N GLY A 28 -11.99 17.27 12.27
CA GLY A 28 -10.65 17.83 12.10
C GLY A 28 -9.52 16.81 12.24
N ASP A 29 -9.82 15.59 12.70
CA ASP A 29 -8.87 14.48 12.58
C ASP A 29 -8.66 14.10 11.12
N ARG A 30 -7.48 13.55 10.85
CA ARG A 30 -7.16 12.92 9.56
C ARG A 30 -6.60 11.55 9.79
N ILE A 31 -6.94 10.63 8.90
CA ILE A 31 -6.48 9.25 8.89
C ILE A 31 -5.53 9.07 7.70
N ILE A 32 -4.39 8.46 7.96
CA ILE A 32 -3.46 8.06 6.91
C ILE A 32 -3.16 6.57 7.01
N TYR A 33 -3.38 5.89 5.90
CA TYR A 33 -3.01 4.51 5.69
C TYR A 33 -1.64 4.46 5.03
N LEU A 34 -0.71 3.72 5.62
CA LEU A 34 0.70 3.78 5.22
C LEU A 34 1.11 2.69 4.20
N GLY A 35 0.16 2.08 3.48
CA GLY A 35 0.42 1.11 2.41
C GLY A 35 0.50 -0.35 2.87
N ASN A 36 0.75 -1.27 1.93
CA ASN A 36 0.73 -2.73 2.13
C ASN A 36 -0.60 -3.19 2.73
N TYR A 37 -1.69 -2.88 2.04
CA TYR A 37 -3.04 -3.40 2.32
C TYR A 37 -3.13 -4.88 1.96
N ILE A 38 -2.48 -5.22 0.85
CA ILE A 38 -2.41 -6.55 0.28
C ILE A 38 -1.03 -7.20 0.55
N GLY A 39 -0.89 -8.45 0.13
CA GLY A 39 0.37 -9.19 0.16
C GLY A 39 0.62 -9.95 1.44
N TYR A 40 1.28 -11.12 1.31
CA TYR A 40 1.50 -12.15 2.34
C TYR A 40 0.22 -12.84 2.83
N GLY A 41 -0.75 -12.10 3.39
CA GLY A 41 -2.04 -12.65 3.81
C GLY A 41 -2.93 -13.08 2.64
N ASP A 42 -3.86 -13.99 2.91
CA ASP A 42 -4.81 -14.55 1.95
C ASP A 42 -6.17 -13.82 1.93
N ARG A 43 -6.40 -12.88 2.85
CA ARG A 43 -7.64 -12.08 2.97
C ARG A 43 -7.51 -10.64 2.46
N ALA A 44 -6.81 -10.50 1.33
CA ALA A 44 -6.50 -9.19 0.73
C ALA A 44 -7.75 -8.47 0.21
N VAL A 45 -8.74 -9.22 -0.30
CA VAL A 45 -10.02 -8.66 -0.77
C VAL A 45 -10.78 -8.07 0.41
N GLU A 46 -10.91 -8.82 1.49
CA GLU A 46 -11.62 -8.41 2.70
C GLU A 46 -10.98 -7.19 3.35
N CYS A 47 -9.65 -7.07 3.32
CA CYS A 47 -8.97 -5.87 3.81
C CYS A 47 -9.35 -4.61 3.02
N ILE A 48 -9.43 -4.69 1.68
CA ILE A 48 -9.82 -3.54 0.87
C ILE A 48 -11.31 -3.23 1.08
N ASP A 49 -12.17 -4.25 1.15
CA ASP A 49 -13.59 -4.08 1.45
C ASP A 49 -13.80 -3.39 2.81
N GLU A 50 -13.03 -3.78 3.82
CA GLU A 50 -13.06 -3.18 5.16
C GLU A 50 -12.57 -1.72 5.15
N ILE A 51 -11.49 -1.41 4.42
CA ILE A 51 -11.04 -0.01 4.24
C ILE A 51 -12.15 0.83 3.59
N LEU A 52 -12.82 0.30 2.57
CA LEU A 52 -13.91 0.99 1.87
C LEU A 52 -15.17 1.11 2.73
N ALA A 53 -15.47 0.13 3.59
CA ALA A 53 -16.53 0.19 4.58
C ALA A 53 -16.23 1.26 5.65
N PHE A 54 -15.06 1.20 6.27
CA PHE A 54 -14.63 2.16 7.28
C PHE A 54 -14.58 3.59 6.72
N ARG A 55 -14.09 3.77 5.50
CA ARG A 55 -14.13 5.07 4.80
C ARG A 55 -15.54 5.65 4.75
N ARG A 56 -16.56 4.83 4.46
CA ARG A 56 -17.97 5.28 4.41
C ARG A 56 -18.47 5.65 5.80
N LEU A 57 -18.11 4.89 6.84
CA LEU A 57 -18.49 5.18 8.22
C LEU A 57 -17.88 6.51 8.70
N VAL A 58 -16.60 6.74 8.44
CA VAL A 58 -15.91 7.99 8.79
C VAL A 58 -16.54 9.18 8.06
N LEU A 59 -16.79 9.07 6.76
CA LEU A 59 -17.38 10.17 5.99
C LEU A 59 -18.87 10.41 6.27
N ALA A 60 -19.54 9.49 6.94
CA ALA A 60 -20.88 9.72 7.44
C ALA A 60 -20.89 10.60 8.69
N GLN A 61 -19.74 10.80 9.37
CA GLN A 61 -19.64 11.68 10.51
C GLN A 61 -19.66 13.16 10.09
N PRO A 62 -20.29 14.06 10.90
CA PRO A 62 -20.33 15.48 10.60
C PRO A 62 -18.92 16.08 10.42
N ALA A 63 -18.79 16.96 9.42
CA ALA A 63 -17.57 17.71 9.09
C ALA A 63 -16.36 16.89 8.60
N MET A 64 -16.47 15.56 8.47
CA MET A 64 -15.44 14.75 7.82
C MET A 64 -15.51 14.89 6.29
N MET A 65 -14.35 15.03 5.64
CA MET A 65 -14.22 15.21 4.20
C MET A 65 -13.38 14.12 3.56
N ALA A 66 -13.58 13.91 2.26
CA ALA A 66 -12.86 12.88 1.51
C ALA A 66 -11.32 13.03 1.57
N HIS A 67 -10.81 14.26 1.71
CA HIS A 67 -9.38 14.54 1.81
C HIS A 67 -8.79 14.34 3.21
N ASP A 68 -9.63 14.09 4.22
CA ASP A 68 -9.17 13.76 5.58
C ASP A 68 -8.67 12.31 5.68
N ILE A 69 -8.84 11.51 4.62
CA ILE A 69 -8.41 10.13 4.56
C ILE A 69 -7.44 9.95 3.39
N VAL A 70 -6.20 9.56 3.71
CA VAL A 70 -5.11 9.41 2.75
C VAL A 70 -4.64 7.97 2.69
N TYR A 71 -4.35 7.49 1.48
CA TYR A 71 -3.85 6.14 1.24
C TYR A 71 -2.48 6.20 0.57
N LEU A 72 -1.45 5.74 1.26
CA LEU A 72 -0.14 5.57 0.65
C LEU A 72 -0.06 4.26 -0.12
N ARG A 73 0.78 4.24 -1.14
CA ARG A 73 1.17 3.03 -1.85
C ARG A 73 2.28 2.33 -1.06
N GLY A 74 2.10 1.04 -0.79
CA GLY A 74 3.15 0.20 -0.26
C GLY A 74 3.89 -0.59 -1.34
N THR A 75 4.90 -1.32 -0.89
CA THR A 75 5.72 -2.22 -1.72
C THR A 75 4.86 -3.28 -2.42
N GLN A 76 3.81 -3.78 -1.75
CA GLN A 76 2.91 -4.79 -2.31
C GLN A 76 2.00 -4.20 -3.40
N GLU A 77 1.48 -2.98 -3.21
CA GLU A 77 0.70 -2.30 -4.26
C GLU A 77 1.57 -1.89 -5.46
N GLU A 78 2.83 -1.50 -5.23
CA GLU A 78 3.79 -1.25 -6.31
C GLU A 78 4.12 -2.53 -7.08
N MET A 79 4.34 -3.66 -6.38
CA MET A 79 4.54 -4.96 -6.99
C MET A 79 3.34 -5.39 -7.83
N TRP A 80 2.12 -5.18 -7.33
CA TRP A 80 0.88 -5.43 -8.06
C TRP A 80 0.79 -4.58 -9.34
N GLN A 81 1.16 -3.30 -9.29
CA GLN A 81 1.20 -2.47 -10.49
C GLN A 81 2.24 -2.96 -11.51
N LYS A 82 3.41 -3.43 -11.06
CA LYS A 82 4.45 -4.01 -11.92
C LYS A 82 4.01 -5.35 -12.53
N LEU A 83 3.28 -6.18 -11.78
CA LEU A 83 2.66 -7.42 -12.28
C LEU A 83 1.75 -7.14 -13.49
N LEU A 84 0.95 -6.07 -13.46
CA LEU A 84 0.07 -5.72 -14.58
C LEU A 84 0.81 -5.26 -15.84
N GLN A 85 2.12 -5.00 -15.73
CA GLN A 85 3.03 -4.63 -16.83
C GLN A 85 3.97 -5.77 -17.23
N LEU A 86 3.82 -6.95 -16.61
CA LEU A 86 4.65 -8.13 -16.86
C LEU A 86 4.79 -8.53 -18.34
N PRO A 87 3.78 -8.35 -19.24
CA PRO A 87 3.95 -8.61 -20.67
C PRO A 87 5.10 -7.84 -21.34
N PHE A 88 5.54 -6.72 -20.75
CA PHE A 88 6.61 -5.87 -21.27
C PHE A 88 7.94 -6.03 -20.53
N ALA A 89 7.97 -6.86 -19.48
CA ALA A 89 9.14 -7.01 -18.64
C ALA A 89 10.19 -7.94 -19.29
N PRO A 90 11.50 -7.67 -19.12
CA PRO A 90 12.53 -8.62 -19.47
C PRO A 90 12.46 -9.83 -18.53
N ASN A 91 12.58 -11.06 -19.05
CA ASN A 91 12.54 -12.29 -18.25
C ASN A 91 11.31 -12.39 -17.31
N PRO A 92 10.07 -12.34 -17.85
CA PRO A 92 8.86 -12.23 -17.03
C PRO A 92 8.64 -13.43 -16.10
N ALA A 93 9.18 -14.61 -16.42
CA ALA A 93 9.07 -15.78 -15.56
C ALA A 93 9.81 -15.60 -14.23
N ASP A 94 11.05 -15.13 -14.27
CA ASP A 94 11.89 -14.92 -13.08
C ASP A 94 11.32 -13.80 -12.22
N ILE A 95 10.87 -12.72 -12.86
CA ILE A 95 10.21 -11.60 -12.17
C ILE A 95 8.94 -12.09 -11.47
N LEU A 96 8.09 -12.84 -12.16
CA LEU A 96 6.87 -13.37 -11.56
C LEU A 96 7.19 -14.30 -10.39
N LEU A 97 8.14 -15.23 -10.54
CA LEU A 97 8.54 -16.14 -9.47
C LEU A 97 9.03 -15.37 -8.24
N TRP A 98 9.84 -14.33 -8.44
CA TRP A 98 10.27 -13.45 -7.37
C TRP A 98 9.08 -12.74 -6.69
N MET A 99 8.15 -12.17 -7.46
CA MET A 99 6.96 -11.51 -6.91
C MET A 99 6.11 -12.47 -6.08
N LEU A 100 5.88 -13.69 -6.58
CA LEU A 100 5.13 -14.74 -5.89
C LEU A 100 5.76 -15.12 -4.54
N GLY A 101 7.08 -15.21 -4.49
CA GLY A 101 7.84 -15.46 -3.26
C GLY A 101 7.87 -14.26 -2.30
N ASN A 102 7.56 -13.04 -2.77
CA ASN A 102 7.57 -11.81 -1.98
C ASN A 102 6.16 -11.29 -1.68
N GLY A 103 5.20 -12.19 -1.47
CA GLY A 103 3.88 -11.86 -0.93
C GLY A 103 2.75 -11.76 -1.96
N LEU A 104 3.03 -11.71 -3.26
CA LEU A 104 2.00 -11.59 -4.30
C LEU A 104 1.02 -12.78 -4.33
N SER A 105 1.49 -13.97 -3.96
CA SER A 105 0.69 -15.21 -4.04
C SER A 105 -0.62 -15.12 -3.27
N GLY A 106 -0.58 -14.62 -2.02
CA GLY A 106 -1.76 -14.49 -1.17
C GLY A 106 -2.82 -13.58 -1.81
N THR A 107 -2.39 -12.44 -2.36
CA THR A 107 -3.27 -11.52 -3.08
C THR A 107 -3.92 -12.17 -4.31
N LEU A 108 -3.16 -12.90 -5.13
CA LEU A 108 -3.73 -13.58 -6.30
C LEU A 108 -4.82 -14.58 -5.88
N TYR A 109 -4.55 -15.39 -4.85
CA TYR A 109 -5.54 -16.33 -4.34
C TYR A 109 -6.78 -15.63 -3.77
N ALA A 110 -6.63 -14.52 -3.06
CA ALA A 110 -7.75 -13.72 -2.53
C ALA A 110 -8.70 -13.27 -3.64
N TYR A 111 -8.17 -12.89 -4.81
CA TYR A 111 -8.95 -12.54 -6.00
C TYR A 111 -9.42 -13.75 -6.84
N GLY A 112 -9.25 -14.98 -6.34
CA GLY A 112 -9.66 -16.21 -7.02
C GLY A 112 -8.78 -16.59 -8.23
N LEU A 113 -7.53 -16.11 -8.27
CA LEU A 113 -6.58 -16.35 -9.35
C LEU A 113 -5.52 -17.36 -8.92
N SER A 114 -5.17 -18.27 -9.82
CA SER A 114 -4.07 -19.21 -9.61
C SER A 114 -2.73 -18.60 -10.04
N PRO A 115 -1.70 -18.54 -9.16
CA PRO A 115 -0.34 -18.19 -9.54
C PRO A 115 0.23 -19.08 -10.65
N HIS A 116 -0.16 -20.36 -10.70
CA HIS A 116 0.28 -21.31 -11.71
C HIS A 116 -0.13 -20.88 -13.12
N ASP A 117 -1.33 -20.30 -13.29
CA ASP A 117 -1.79 -19.77 -14.58
C ASP A 117 -0.86 -18.67 -15.11
N GLY A 118 -0.25 -17.90 -14.21
CA GLY A 118 0.75 -16.90 -14.57
C GLY A 118 2.06 -17.52 -15.07
N ILE A 119 2.52 -18.61 -14.44
CA ILE A 119 3.70 -19.35 -14.88
C ILE A 119 3.47 -19.97 -16.27
N GLU A 120 2.30 -20.55 -16.50
CA GLU A 120 1.95 -21.05 -17.85
C GLU A 120 1.83 -19.90 -18.85
N ALA A 121 1.29 -18.75 -18.43
CA ALA A 121 1.23 -17.55 -19.28
C ALA A 121 2.61 -17.06 -19.70
N CYS A 122 3.62 -17.12 -18.82
CA CYS A 122 5.01 -16.83 -19.19
C CYS A 122 5.52 -17.74 -20.31
N ARG A 123 5.20 -19.04 -20.28
CA ARG A 123 5.60 -20.01 -21.33
C ARG A 123 4.93 -19.73 -22.68
N MET A 124 3.72 -19.19 -22.65
CA MET A 124 2.97 -18.76 -23.84
C MET A 124 3.41 -17.39 -24.37
N GLY A 125 4.41 -16.75 -23.75
CA GLY A 125 4.95 -15.45 -24.18
C GLY A 125 4.00 -14.28 -23.97
N VAL A 126 4.27 -13.16 -24.66
CA VAL A 126 3.58 -11.87 -24.47
C VAL A 126 2.06 -11.98 -24.63
N MET A 127 1.58 -12.80 -25.56
CA MET A 127 0.14 -13.01 -25.77
C MET A 127 -0.52 -13.71 -24.56
N GLY A 128 0.12 -14.76 -24.03
CA GLY A 128 -0.34 -15.46 -22.84
C GLY A 128 -0.39 -14.53 -21.63
N LEU A 129 0.68 -13.76 -21.42
CA LEU A 129 0.78 -12.77 -20.36
C LEU A 129 -0.28 -11.67 -20.48
N THR A 130 -0.54 -11.17 -21.69
CA THR A 130 -1.57 -10.16 -21.95
C THR A 130 -2.96 -10.67 -21.59
N LYS A 131 -3.27 -11.92 -21.99
CA LYS A 131 -4.54 -12.56 -21.64
C LYS A 131 -4.66 -12.80 -20.13
N TRP A 132 -3.59 -13.24 -19.48
CA TRP A 132 -3.59 -13.48 -18.05
C TRP A 132 -3.74 -12.19 -17.24
N THR A 133 -2.97 -11.14 -17.53
CA THR A 133 -3.11 -9.85 -16.83
C THR A 133 -4.48 -9.20 -17.09
N ALA A 134 -5.11 -9.43 -18.24
CA ALA A 134 -6.49 -9.02 -18.47
C ALA A 134 -7.48 -9.73 -17.52
N LYS A 135 -7.29 -11.04 -17.25
CA LYS A 135 -8.08 -11.77 -16.23
C LYS A 135 -7.86 -11.20 -14.82
N ILE A 136 -6.62 -10.83 -14.49
CA ILE A 136 -6.31 -10.21 -13.18
C ILE A 136 -7.12 -8.92 -13.02
N ARG A 137 -7.11 -8.05 -14.04
CA ARG A 137 -7.89 -6.80 -14.02
C ARG A 137 -9.39 -7.06 -13.90
N GLU A 138 -9.88 -8.09 -14.59
CA GLU A 138 -11.29 -8.48 -14.49
C GLU A 138 -11.66 -8.93 -13.08
N ALA A 139 -10.85 -9.77 -12.45
CA ALA A 139 -11.07 -10.21 -11.07
C ALA A 139 -11.14 -9.02 -10.09
N VAL A 140 -10.28 -8.00 -10.27
CA VAL A 140 -10.35 -6.77 -9.45
C VAL A 140 -11.64 -5.99 -9.71
N ARG A 141 -12.07 -5.85 -10.97
CA ARG A 141 -13.30 -5.12 -11.33
C ARG A 141 -14.58 -5.77 -10.81
N GLN A 142 -14.56 -7.08 -10.60
CA GLN A 142 -15.68 -7.79 -9.97
C GLN A 142 -15.88 -7.42 -8.49
N HIS A 143 -14.93 -6.70 -7.88
CA HIS A 143 -15.01 -6.20 -6.52
C HIS A 143 -15.25 -4.68 -6.53
N PRO A 144 -16.47 -4.21 -6.16
CA PRO A 144 -16.84 -2.80 -6.26
C PRO A 144 -15.86 -1.86 -5.53
N GLY A 145 -15.30 -0.90 -6.27
CA GLY A 145 -14.42 0.13 -5.70
C GLY A 145 -12.94 -0.24 -5.63
N HIS A 146 -12.55 -1.51 -5.81
CA HIS A 146 -11.14 -1.93 -5.71
C HIS A 146 -10.26 -1.30 -6.80
N GLU A 147 -10.77 -1.23 -8.05
CA GLU A 147 -10.04 -0.59 -9.15
C GLU A 147 -9.80 0.90 -8.86
N ILE A 148 -10.85 1.61 -8.44
CA ILE A 148 -10.77 3.03 -8.10
C ILE A 148 -9.82 3.24 -6.92
N PHE A 149 -9.92 2.43 -5.86
CA PHE A 149 -9.04 2.49 -4.70
C PHE A 149 -7.56 2.41 -5.10
N GLY A 150 -7.20 1.43 -5.96
CA GLY A 150 -5.84 1.28 -6.47
C GLY A 150 -5.32 2.49 -7.23
N THR A 151 -6.19 3.32 -7.82
CA THR A 151 -5.78 4.56 -8.52
C THR A 151 -5.53 5.74 -7.59
N GLN A 152 -6.01 5.72 -6.34
CA GLN A 152 -5.94 6.84 -5.42
C GLN A 152 -4.68 6.82 -4.52
N LEU A 153 -3.79 5.84 -4.71
CA LEU A 153 -2.65 5.62 -3.84
C LEU A 153 -1.53 6.65 -4.09
N LEU A 154 -1.13 7.37 -3.03
CA LEU A 154 -0.06 8.37 -3.05
C LEU A 154 1.30 7.75 -2.73
N ARG A 155 2.39 8.37 -3.16
CA ARG A 155 3.75 7.90 -2.85
C ARG A 155 4.21 8.28 -1.44
N ALA A 156 3.78 9.45 -0.99
CA ALA A 156 4.02 10.02 0.33
C ALA A 156 2.92 11.04 0.62
N ALA A 157 2.80 11.45 1.88
CA ALA A 157 1.92 12.54 2.29
C ALA A 157 2.58 13.34 3.40
N HIS A 158 2.17 14.59 3.59
CA HIS A 158 2.74 15.44 4.62
C HIS A 158 1.69 16.38 5.22
N THR A 159 1.96 16.87 6.43
CA THR A 159 1.20 18.00 6.99
C THR A 159 1.66 19.31 6.35
N ASP A 160 0.96 20.41 6.63
CA ASP A 160 1.38 21.73 6.18
C ASP A 160 2.82 22.03 6.60
N THR A 161 3.67 22.43 5.65
CA THR A 161 5.07 22.78 5.88
C THR A 161 5.22 24.05 6.71
N MET A 162 4.17 24.87 6.81
CA MET A 162 4.12 26.05 7.66
C MET A 162 3.57 25.76 9.07
N SER A 163 3.19 24.51 9.37
CA SER A 163 2.77 24.12 10.72
C SER A 163 3.95 24.12 11.70
N GLU A 164 3.68 24.17 13.00
CA GLU A 164 4.73 24.19 14.05
C GLU A 164 5.62 22.94 14.00
N TYR A 165 5.04 21.78 13.64
CA TYR A 165 5.75 20.52 13.52
C TYR A 165 5.37 19.80 12.21
N PRO A 166 5.96 20.18 11.06
CA PRO A 166 5.68 19.53 9.80
C PRO A 166 6.12 18.07 9.83
N MET A 167 5.23 17.17 9.43
CA MET A 167 5.46 15.73 9.42
C MET A 167 5.38 15.19 8.00
N LEU A 168 6.28 14.27 7.68
CA LEU A 168 6.26 13.48 6.46
C LEU A 168 5.87 12.04 6.78
N PHE A 169 5.00 11.47 5.96
CA PHE A 169 4.55 10.10 6.02
C PHE A 169 4.95 9.37 4.75
N VAL A 170 5.63 8.24 4.92
CA VAL A 170 6.10 7.38 3.83
C VAL A 170 5.73 5.93 4.13
N HIS A 171 5.78 5.08 3.10
CA HIS A 171 5.55 3.66 3.30
C HIS A 171 6.70 2.99 4.07
N ALA A 172 7.89 2.90 3.46
CA ALA A 172 9.00 2.13 4.04
C ALA A 172 10.32 2.90 4.08
N GLY A 173 10.71 3.50 2.95
CA GLY A 173 12.02 4.12 2.78
C GLY A 173 11.95 5.62 2.54
N LEU A 174 13.09 6.28 2.78
CA LEU A 174 13.37 7.66 2.41
C LEU A 174 14.89 7.81 2.30
N ASP A 175 15.35 8.41 1.22
CA ASP A 175 16.76 8.79 1.04
C ASP A 175 16.94 10.24 1.45
N SER A 176 17.58 10.48 2.59
CA SER A 176 17.74 11.82 3.17
C SER A 176 18.60 12.76 2.31
N GLN A 177 19.35 12.22 1.34
CA GLN A 177 20.19 13.02 0.45
C GLN A 177 19.43 13.55 -0.78
N LYS A 178 18.19 13.12 -1.01
CA LYS A 178 17.37 13.53 -2.14
C LYS A 178 16.19 14.40 -1.71
N ASN A 179 15.75 15.30 -2.58
CA ASN A 179 14.50 16.03 -2.37
C ASN A 179 13.30 15.09 -2.48
N LEU A 180 12.15 15.51 -1.95
CA LEU A 180 10.96 14.65 -1.86
C LEU A 180 10.48 14.19 -3.25
N ASN A 181 10.58 15.06 -4.25
CA ASN A 181 10.21 14.77 -5.63
C ASN A 181 11.19 13.81 -6.32
N ASP A 182 12.43 13.69 -5.83
CA ASP A 182 13.50 12.91 -6.43
C ASP A 182 13.64 11.51 -5.80
N GLN A 183 12.76 11.14 -4.87
CA GLN A 183 12.80 9.85 -4.19
C GLN A 183 12.56 8.65 -5.11
N HIS A 184 11.67 8.78 -6.09
CA HIS A 184 11.30 7.69 -7.02
C HIS A 184 10.91 6.42 -6.24
N ASP A 185 11.58 5.30 -6.54
CA ASP A 185 11.35 3.97 -5.98
C ASP A 185 11.83 3.84 -4.51
N ASN A 186 12.53 4.84 -3.98
CA ASN A 186 13.06 4.83 -2.61
C ASN A 186 11.96 4.67 -1.55
N PHE A 187 10.75 5.21 -1.78
CA PHE A 187 9.64 5.08 -0.83
C PHE A 187 9.25 3.63 -0.51
N TRP A 188 9.50 2.70 -1.43
CA TRP A 188 9.12 1.29 -1.31
C TRP A 188 10.30 0.35 -1.08
N TRP A 189 11.46 0.64 -1.70
CA TRP A 189 12.58 -0.32 -1.75
C TRP A 189 13.79 0.10 -0.92
N ALA A 190 13.86 1.36 -0.46
CA ALA A 190 15.01 1.88 0.30
C ALA A 190 14.81 1.85 1.83
N GLY A 191 14.07 0.87 2.36
CA GLY A 191 13.70 0.86 3.78
C GLY A 191 14.89 0.84 4.77
N ARG A 192 16.04 0.28 4.38
CA ARG A 192 17.25 0.27 5.24
C ARG A 192 17.94 1.64 5.36
N GLN A 193 17.78 2.51 4.37
CA GLN A 193 18.35 3.87 4.41
C GLN A 193 17.60 4.74 5.43
N PHE A 194 16.36 4.38 5.76
CA PHE A 194 15.55 5.09 6.75
C PHE A 194 16.23 5.13 8.13
N GLU A 195 16.99 4.11 8.50
CA GLU A 195 17.73 4.05 9.77
C GLU A 195 18.91 5.03 9.85
N ALA A 196 19.39 5.47 8.69
CA ALA A 196 20.48 6.43 8.60
C ALA A 196 19.98 7.89 8.75
N ILE A 197 18.67 8.10 8.94
CA ILE A 197 18.10 9.43 9.19
C ILE A 197 18.38 9.80 10.65
N ASP A 198 19.43 10.60 10.85
CA ASP A 198 19.88 11.10 12.15
C ASP A 198 19.59 12.60 12.37
N ALA A 199 19.05 13.27 11.35
CA ALA A 199 18.65 14.67 11.36
C ALA A 199 17.26 14.86 10.73
N PRO A 200 16.56 15.98 11.03
CA PRO A 200 15.32 16.35 10.35
C PRO A 200 15.49 16.35 8.82
N TYR A 201 14.46 15.87 8.12
CA TYR A 201 14.41 15.90 6.67
C TYR A 201 13.67 17.17 6.24
N ASP A 202 14.39 18.26 6.02
CA ASP A 202 13.83 19.59 5.76
C ASP A 202 12.74 19.58 4.66
N PRO A 203 11.58 20.24 4.86
CA PRO A 203 11.19 21.06 6.03
C PRO A 203 10.54 20.26 7.17
N PHE A 204 10.58 18.93 7.13
CA PHE A 204 9.87 18.05 8.05
C PHE A 204 10.69 17.76 9.31
N CYS A 205 10.12 18.08 10.46
CA CYS A 205 10.71 17.79 11.77
C CYS A 205 10.58 16.31 12.15
N LYS A 206 9.66 15.57 11.53
CA LYS A 206 9.41 14.16 11.81
C LYS A 206 9.04 13.39 10.55
N VAL A 207 9.62 12.21 10.39
CA VAL A 207 9.26 11.25 9.35
C VAL A 207 8.67 10.01 9.99
N VAL A 208 7.50 9.58 9.53
CA VAL A 208 6.80 8.36 9.97
C VAL A 208 6.77 7.38 8.80
N ARG A 209 7.26 6.16 9.03
CA ARG A 209 7.12 5.03 8.08
C ARG A 209 6.06 4.05 8.56
N GLY A 210 5.36 3.44 7.62
CA GLY A 210 4.35 2.41 7.89
C GLY A 210 4.89 0.99 8.01
N TYR A 211 6.06 0.73 7.44
CA TYR A 211 6.64 -0.60 7.38
C TYR A 211 8.17 -0.56 7.50
N ASP A 212 8.72 -1.38 8.39
CA ASP A 212 10.14 -1.68 8.43
C ASP A 212 10.38 -3.05 7.79
N PRO A 213 11.17 -3.14 6.70
CA PRO A 213 11.52 -4.42 6.09
C PRO A 213 12.26 -5.39 7.02
N ASP A 214 12.93 -4.89 8.06
CA ASP A 214 13.57 -5.72 9.07
C ASP A 214 12.62 -6.09 10.23
N HIS A 215 11.32 -5.79 10.08
CA HIS A 215 10.23 -6.06 11.03
C HIS A 215 10.49 -5.51 12.44
N ARG A 216 11.24 -4.41 12.55
CA ARG A 216 11.39 -3.71 13.82
C ARG A 216 10.19 -2.78 14.00
N GLY A 217 9.64 -2.80 15.20
CA GLY A 217 8.53 -1.96 15.60
C GLY A 217 8.59 -1.75 17.10
N LEU A 218 7.56 -1.10 17.63
CA LEU A 218 7.37 -1.01 19.07
C LEU A 218 7.23 -2.44 19.63
N LYS A 219 8.26 -2.90 20.33
CA LYS A 219 8.15 -4.06 21.21
C LYS A 219 7.40 -3.59 22.45
N MET A 220 6.10 -3.85 22.49
CA MET A 220 5.31 -3.68 23.71
C MET A 220 5.56 -4.86 24.66
#